data_AF-A0A7T7CD06-F1
#
_entry.id   AF-A0A7T7CD06-F1
#
_cell.length_a   1.000
_cell.length_b   1.000
_cell.length_c   1.000
_cell.angle_alpha   90.00
_cell.angle_beta   90.00
_cell.angle_gamma   90.00
#
_symmetry.space_group_name_H-M   'P 1'
#
loop_
_entity.id
_entity.type
_entity.pdbx_description
1 polymer ?
#
loop_
_entity_poly.entity_id
_entity_poly.type
_entity_poly.pdbx_seq_one_letter_code
_entity_poly.pdbx_strand_id
1 'polypeptide(L)' 'MVYAVAKNRMEDDLEELRTRMMEAAKEHGMEHPLVLFYSREIDRVHTALLAEQYGTMCG' A
#
# COMPACT_ATOMS: atom_id res chain seq x y z
N MET A 1 -0.48 -4.46 23.80
CA MET A 1 0.80 -4.13 23.12
C MET A 1 1.01 -4.91 21.82
N VAL A 2 -0.06 -5.37 21.16
CA VAL A 2 0.00 -6.13 19.89
C VAL A 2 -0.20 -5.25 18.64
N TYR A 3 -0.86 -4.10 18.79
CA TYR A 3 -1.17 -3.16 17.71
C TYR A 3 0.05 -2.49 17.05
N ALA A 4 1.19 -2.37 17.73
CA ALA A 4 2.39 -1.73 17.17
C ALA A 4 3.22 -2.67 16.28
N VAL A 5 3.15 -4.00 16.50
CA VAL A 5 3.99 -4.98 15.80
C VAL A 5 3.42 -5.32 14.42
N ALA A 6 2.08 -5.37 14.29
CA ALA A 6 1.41 -5.59 13.01
C ALA A 6 1.48 -4.37 12.08
N LYS A 7 1.44 -3.16 12.68
CA LYS A 7 1.65 -1.89 11.96
C LYS A 7 2.99 -1.88 11.22
N ASN A 8 4.06 -2.34 11.88
CA ASN A 8 5.41 -2.28 11.33
C ASN A 8 5.56 -3.10 10.04
N ARG A 9 5.11 -4.37 10.02
CA ARG A 9 5.28 -5.23 8.83
C ARG A 9 4.47 -4.76 7.61
N MET A 10 3.25 -4.30 7.82
CA MET A 10 2.41 -3.82 6.71
C MET A 10 2.85 -2.44 6.22
N GLU A 11 3.42 -1.61 7.10
CA GLU A 11 4.07 -0.35 6.71
C GLU A 11 5.35 -0.62 5.90
N ASP A 12 6.15 -1.62 6.28
CA ASP A 12 7.33 -2.08 5.53
C ASP A 12 6.94 -2.57 4.11
N ASP A 13 5.89 -3.39 3.98
CA ASP A 13 5.41 -3.90 2.67
C ASP A 13 4.89 -2.75 1.76
N LEU A 14 4.22 -1.76 2.36
CA LEU A 14 3.72 -0.59 1.64
C LEU A 14 4.88 0.31 1.16
N GLU A 15 5.91 0.48 2.00
CA GLU A 15 7.10 1.26 1.66
C GLU A 15 7.92 0.59 0.55
N GLU A 16 8.02 -0.74 0.55
CA GLU A 16 8.63 -1.49 -0.55
C GLU A 16 7.86 -1.29 -1.87
N LEU A 17 6.54 -1.43 -1.83
CA LEU A 17 5.69 -1.19 -3.01
C LEU A 17 5.80 0.25 -3.52
N ARG A 18 5.88 1.23 -2.62
CA ARG A 18 6.06 2.64 -2.95
C ARG A 18 7.42 2.91 -3.59
N THR A 19 8.47 2.25 -3.11
CA THR A 19 9.82 2.34 -3.67
C THR A 19 9.83 1.78 -5.09
N ARG A 20 9.28 0.58 -5.30
CA ARG A 20 9.16 -0.04 -6.64
C ARG A 20 8.33 0.81 -7.60
N MET A 21 7.26 1.44 -7.13
CA MET A 21 6.46 2.37 -7.93
C MET A 21 7.27 3.59 -8.36
N MET A 22 8.04 4.19 -7.45
CA MET A 22 8.90 5.34 -7.76
C MET A 22 10.02 4.98 -8.72
N GLU A 23 10.64 3.81 -8.57
CA GLU A 23 11.67 3.33 -9.51
C GLU A 23 11.08 3.11 -10.91
N ALA A 24 9.92 2.45 -11.01
CA ALA A 24 9.22 2.26 -12.27
C ALA A 24 8.79 3.60 -12.91
N ALA A 25 8.37 4.58 -12.11
CA ALA A 25 8.01 5.92 -12.60
C ALA A 25 9.23 6.71 -13.07
N LYS A 26 10.38 6.51 -12.41
CA LYS A 26 11.65 7.12 -12.82
C LYS A 26 12.20 6.51 -14.10
N GLU A 27 12.04 5.19 -14.28
CA GLU A 27 12.55 4.46 -15.45
C GLU A 27 11.64 4.59 -16.68
N HIS A 28 10.32 4.56 -16.48
CA HIS A 28 9.35 4.47 -17.58
C HIS A 28 8.37 5.66 -17.67
N GLY A 29 8.35 6.54 -16.68
CA GLY A 29 7.37 7.62 -16.57
C GLY A 29 6.10 7.23 -15.79
N MET A 30 5.38 8.24 -15.32
CA MET A 30 4.16 8.08 -14.48
C MET A 30 3.02 7.35 -15.19
N GLU A 31 2.96 7.43 -16.52
CA GLU A 31 1.88 6.84 -17.34
C GLU A 31 2.15 5.37 -17.69
N HIS A 32 3.26 4.80 -17.22
CA HIS A 32 3.62 3.43 -17.55
C HIS A 32 2.68 2.43 -16.83
N PRO A 33 2.23 1.36 -17.51
CA PRO A 33 1.36 0.35 -16.91
C PRO A 33 1.93 -0.30 -15.64
N LEU A 34 3.26 -0.35 -15.46
CA LEU A 34 3.84 -0.82 -14.19
C LEU A 34 3.56 0.13 -13.02
N VAL A 35 3.59 1.45 -13.22
CA VAL A 35 3.28 2.43 -12.18
C VAL A 35 1.81 2.32 -11.78
N LEU A 36 0.93 2.16 -12.77
CA LEU A 36 -0.50 1.91 -12.54
C LEU A 36 -0.76 0.59 -11.82
N PHE A 37 0.02 -0.45 -12.13
CA PHE A 37 -0.05 -1.74 -11.46
C PHE A 37 0.32 -1.59 -9.97
N TYR A 38 1.46 -0.97 -9.66
CA TYR A 38 1.86 -0.73 -8.27
C TYR A 38 0.89 0.19 -7.53
N SER A 39 0.35 1.21 -8.19
CA SER A 39 -0.68 2.08 -7.60
C SER A 39 -1.93 1.30 -7.17
N ARG A 40 -2.40 0.34 -7.98
CA ARG A 40 -3.54 -0.51 -7.62
C ARG A 40 -3.24 -1.46 -6.47
N GLU A 41 -2.03 -1.99 -6.39
CA GLU A 41 -1.63 -2.87 -5.29
C GLU A 41 -1.52 -2.10 -3.97
N ILE A 42 -0.94 -0.89 -4.01
CA ILE A 42 -0.89 0.04 -2.87
C ILE A 42 -2.30 0.38 -2.39
N ASP A 43 -3.22 0.70 -3.31
CA ASP A 43 -4.61 1.04 -2.99
C ASP A 43 -5.39 -0.14 -2.37
N ARG A 44 -5.14 -1.37 -2.85
CA ARG A 44 -5.71 -2.59 -2.26
C ARG A 44 -5.24 -2.81 -0.82
N VAL A 45 -3.93 -2.67 -0.57
CA VAL A 45 -3.37 -2.81 0.78
C VAL A 45 -3.94 -1.73 1.70
N HIS A 46 -4.00 -0.47 1.23
CA HIS A 46 -4.62 0.61 1.99
C HIS A 46 -6.11 0.38 2.27
N THR A 47 -6.86 -0.10 1.29
CA THR A 47 -8.29 -0.38 1.45
C THR A 47 -8.51 -1.54 2.43
N ALA A 48 -7.67 -2.57 2.40
CA ALA A 48 -7.72 -3.66 3.37
C ALA A 48 -7.38 -3.19 4.79
N LEU A 49 -6.35 -2.35 4.94
CA LEU A 49 -6.00 -1.71 6.22
C LEU A 49 -7.11 -0.81 6.76
N LEU A 50 -7.74 -0.02 5.88
CA LEU A 50 -8.88 0.82 6.21
C LEU A 50 -10.09 -0.04 6.60
N ALA A 51 -10.37 -1.13 5.88
CA ALA A 51 -11.45 -2.04 6.24
C ALA A 51 -11.20 -2.71 7.60
N GLU A 52 -9.96 -3.07 7.93
CA GLU A 52 -9.59 -3.61 9.23
C GLU A 52 -9.72 -2.55 10.35
N GLN A 53 -9.33 -1.29 10.10
CA GLN A 53 -9.47 -0.22 11.08
C GLN A 53 -10.90 0.31 11.24
N TYR A 54 -11.69 0.40 10.17
CA TYR A 54 -13.02 1.01 10.15
C TYR A 54 -14.17 -0.02 10.17
N GLY A 55 -13.88 -1.32 10.04
CA GLY A 55 -14.85 -2.42 10.14
C GLY A 55 -15.54 -2.58 11.51
N THR A 56 -15.22 -1.73 12.49
CA THR A 56 -15.86 -1.73 13.82
C THR A 56 -16.98 -0.67 13.96
N MET A 57 -17.36 0.06 12.90
CA MET A 57 -18.41 1.10 12.97
C MET A 57 -19.58 0.90 12.01
N CYS A 58 -20.04 -0.34 11.83
CA CYS A 58 -21.41 -0.60 11.39
C CYS A 58 -22.05 -1.67 12.29
N GLY A 59 -22.71 -1.17 13.33
CA GLY A 59 -23.79 -1.83 14.07
C GLY A 59 -25.02 -0.92 14.03
#